data_AF-A0A376MI93-F1
#
_entry.id   AF-A0A376MI93-F1
#
_cell.length_a   1.000
_cell.length_b   1.000
_cell.length_c   1.000
_cell.angle_alpha   90.00
_cell.angle_beta   90.00
_cell.angle_gamma   90.00
#
_symmetry.space_group_name_H-M   'P 1'
#
loop_
_entity.id
_entity.type
_entity.pdbx_description
1 polymer ?
#
loop_
_entity_poly.entity_id
_entity_poly.type
_entity_poly.pdbx_seq_one_letter_code
_entity_poly.pdbx_strand_id
1 'polypeptide(L)'
;MTELRRRIDQKIYDEAELEMALAWADKNFRYGEDENNKQYQRNAEQSRAVLRESLLMAMCIRDMMQGNSKLTDIGRVEESLGYNAIAAGFQGQRHWTDQYPNGDTAEAILNSSFDWNGVREPFVVATENDSLNGVAMLMGHQLTGTAQVFADVRTYWSPEAIERVTGHKLDGLAEHGIIHLINSGSAALDGSCKQRDSEGNPTMKPHWEISQQEADACLAATEWCPAIHEYFRGGGYSSRFLTEGGVPFTMTRVNIIKGLGPVLQIAEGWSVELPKDVHDILNKRTNSTWPTTWFAPRLTGKGPFTDVYSVMANWGANHGVLTIGHVGADFITLASMLRIPVCMHNVEETKVYRPSAWAAHGMDIEGQDYRACQNYGPLYKR
;
A
#
# COMPACT_ATOMS: atom_id res chain seq x y z
N MET A 1 -20.83 6.10 2.59
CA MET A 1 -20.43 4.82 3.24
C MET A 1 -21.57 4.20 4.08
N THR A 2 -22.83 4.64 3.94
CA THR A 2 -23.97 4.11 4.70
C THR A 2 -24.32 2.66 4.35
N GLU A 3 -24.03 2.20 3.12
CA GLU A 3 -24.25 0.80 2.75
C GLU A 3 -23.39 -0.17 3.57
N LEU A 4 -22.12 0.17 3.83
CA LEU A 4 -21.25 -0.63 4.69
C LEU A 4 -21.84 -0.73 6.11
N ARG A 5 -22.28 0.41 6.67
CA ARG A 5 -22.96 0.46 7.97
C ARG A 5 -24.23 -0.40 7.97
N ARG A 6 -25.05 -0.32 6.91
CA ARG A 6 -26.27 -1.13 6.77
C ARG A 6 -25.96 -2.62 6.80
N ARG A 7 -24.93 -3.07 6.10
CA ARG A 7 -24.53 -4.49 6.09
C ARG A 7 -24.13 -4.97 7.47
N ILE A 8 -23.39 -4.15 8.23
CA ILE A 8 -22.99 -4.48 9.59
C ILE A 8 -24.21 -4.54 10.53
N ASP A 9 -25.08 -3.53 10.49
CA ASP A 9 -26.23 -3.42 11.40
C ASP A 9 -27.32 -4.45 11.12
N GLN A 10 -27.55 -4.75 9.84
CA GLN A 10 -28.61 -5.68 9.39
C GLN A 10 -28.11 -7.12 9.18
N LYS A 11 -26.89 -7.43 9.63
CA LYS A 11 -26.27 -8.76 9.54
C LYS A 11 -26.23 -9.32 8.11
N ILE A 12 -25.74 -8.52 7.17
CA ILE A 12 -25.57 -8.90 5.75
C ILE A 12 -24.12 -9.34 5.54
N TYR A 13 -23.78 -10.45 6.19
CA TYR A 13 -22.48 -11.12 6.17
C TYR A 13 -22.66 -12.54 6.70
N ASP A 14 -21.66 -13.41 6.51
CA ASP A 14 -21.65 -14.74 7.10
C ASP A 14 -21.26 -14.67 8.59
N GLU A 15 -22.23 -14.90 9.50
CA GLU A 15 -21.97 -14.89 10.95
C GLU A 15 -20.98 -15.99 11.38
N ALA A 16 -20.93 -17.13 10.68
CA ALA A 16 -19.98 -18.21 11.01
C ALA A 16 -18.56 -17.85 10.58
N GLU A 17 -18.40 -17.15 9.46
CA GLU A 17 -17.09 -16.62 9.05
C GLU A 17 -16.57 -15.58 10.04
N LEU A 18 -17.44 -14.72 10.59
CA LEU A 18 -17.01 -13.74 11.59
C LEU A 18 -16.43 -14.40 12.85
N GLU A 19 -17.06 -15.47 13.34
CA GLU A 19 -16.54 -16.22 14.49
C GLU A 19 -15.17 -16.83 14.19
N MET A 20 -14.96 -17.33 12.96
CA MET A 20 -13.66 -17.81 12.52
C MET A 20 -12.62 -16.69 12.44
N ALA A 21 -12.99 -15.53 11.90
CA ALA A 21 -12.13 -14.36 11.81
C ALA A 21 -11.70 -13.86 13.19
N LEU A 22 -12.64 -13.81 14.15
CA LEU A 22 -12.36 -13.43 15.54
C LEU A 22 -11.43 -14.44 16.23
N ALA A 23 -11.69 -15.74 16.10
CA ALA A 23 -10.84 -16.78 16.68
C ALA A 23 -9.43 -16.78 16.08
N TRP A 24 -9.32 -16.51 14.78
CA TRP A 24 -8.04 -16.34 14.10
C TRP A 24 -7.31 -15.08 14.57
N ALA A 25 -8.00 -13.96 14.74
CA ALA A 25 -7.40 -12.75 15.31
C ALA A 25 -6.91 -13.00 16.74
N ASP A 26 -7.70 -13.65 17.60
CA ASP A 26 -7.31 -13.99 18.97
C ASP A 26 -6.05 -14.86 19.04
N LYS A 27 -5.89 -15.76 18.08
CA LYS A 27 -4.73 -16.64 17.99
C LYS A 27 -3.47 -15.93 17.48
N ASN A 28 -3.61 -15.03 16.51
CA ASN A 28 -2.48 -14.54 15.71
C ASN A 28 -2.13 -13.07 15.94
N PHE A 29 -3.06 -12.24 16.43
CA PHE A 29 -2.82 -10.81 16.61
C PHE A 29 -1.97 -10.57 17.84
N ARG A 30 -0.82 -9.94 17.61
CA ARG A 30 -0.01 -9.35 18.68
C ARG A 30 -0.37 -7.89 18.79
N TYR A 31 -0.84 -7.43 19.95
CA TYR A 31 -1.24 -6.04 20.14
C TYR A 31 -0.04 -5.19 20.55
N GLY A 32 0.08 -4.00 19.95
CA GLY A 32 1.04 -2.99 20.35
C GLY A 32 0.54 -2.14 21.52
N GLU A 33 1.42 -1.30 22.06
CA GLU A 33 1.08 -0.36 23.13
C GLU A 33 0.01 0.66 22.68
N ASP A 34 -0.91 1.00 23.59
CA ASP A 34 -1.88 2.08 23.38
C ASP A 34 -1.27 3.44 23.72
N GLU A 35 -0.81 4.17 22.70
CA GLU A 35 -0.18 5.48 22.84
C GLU A 35 -1.18 6.63 23.10
N ASN A 36 -2.49 6.35 23.17
CA ASN A 36 -3.47 7.37 23.52
C ASN A 36 -3.27 7.85 24.97
N ASN A 37 -3.58 9.13 25.21
CA ASN A 37 -3.74 9.63 26.57
C ASN A 37 -4.73 8.75 27.34
N LYS A 38 -4.47 8.46 28.62
CA LYS A 38 -5.27 7.53 29.45
C LYS A 38 -6.79 7.75 29.38
N GLN A 39 -7.24 8.99 29.17
CA GLN A 39 -8.67 9.33 29.03
C GLN A 39 -9.34 8.83 27.75
N TYR A 40 -8.56 8.53 26.70
CA TYR A 40 -9.03 8.05 25.40
C TYR A 40 -8.76 6.57 25.16
N GLN A 41 -8.02 5.92 26.06
CA GLN A 41 -7.79 4.48 26.01
C GLN A 41 -9.13 3.74 26.20
N ARG A 42 -9.32 2.71 25.38
CA ARG A 42 -10.54 1.88 25.41
C ARG A 42 -10.38 0.74 26.39
N ASN A 43 -11.45 0.40 27.09
CA ASN A 43 -11.46 -0.81 27.91
C ASN A 43 -11.54 -2.07 27.02
N ALA A 44 -11.34 -3.25 27.61
CA ALA A 44 -11.31 -4.52 26.87
C ALA A 44 -12.58 -4.81 26.06
N GLU A 45 -13.77 -4.46 26.58
CA GLU A 45 -15.04 -4.68 25.90
C GLU A 45 -15.17 -3.78 24.65
N GLN A 46 -14.86 -2.49 24.79
CA GLN A 46 -14.85 -1.54 23.69
C GLN A 46 -13.82 -1.92 22.62
N SER A 47 -12.63 -2.34 23.04
CA SER A 47 -11.56 -2.82 22.16
C SER A 47 -11.98 -4.07 21.38
N ARG A 48 -12.69 -5.02 22.03
CA ARG A 48 -13.26 -6.19 21.35
C ARG A 48 -14.33 -5.80 20.33
N ALA A 49 -15.17 -4.83 20.64
CA ALA A 49 -16.19 -4.33 19.72
C ALA A 49 -15.56 -3.65 18.48
N VAL A 50 -14.50 -2.85 18.68
CA VAL A 50 -13.71 -2.24 17.60
C VAL A 50 -13.13 -3.34 16.69
N LEU A 51 -12.45 -4.34 17.25
CA LEU A 51 -11.89 -5.45 16.47
C LEU A 51 -12.97 -6.18 15.66
N ARG A 52 -14.10 -6.51 16.29
CA ARG A 52 -15.22 -7.18 15.62
C ARG A 52 -15.72 -6.37 14.43
N GLU A 53 -15.91 -5.07 14.61
CA GLU A 53 -16.40 -4.20 13.53
C GLU A 53 -15.36 -4.02 12.42
N SER A 54 -14.07 -3.90 12.75
CA SER A 54 -12.98 -3.83 11.77
C SER A 54 -12.87 -5.09 10.90
N LEU A 55 -13.05 -6.29 11.47
CA LEU A 55 -13.09 -7.54 10.70
C LEU A 55 -14.35 -7.63 9.83
N LEU A 56 -15.50 -7.17 10.34
CA LEU A 56 -16.73 -7.07 9.55
C LEU A 56 -16.60 -6.11 8.37
N MET A 57 -15.86 -5.00 8.54
CA MET A 57 -15.56 -4.09 7.44
C MET A 57 -14.79 -4.82 6.33
N ALA A 58 -13.78 -5.62 6.68
CA ALA A 58 -13.02 -6.41 5.72
C ALA A 58 -13.93 -7.39 4.94
N MET A 59 -14.73 -8.17 5.67
CA MET A 59 -15.68 -9.13 5.09
C MET A 59 -16.68 -8.43 4.15
N CYS A 60 -17.33 -7.37 4.62
CA CYS A 60 -18.35 -6.67 3.84
C CYS A 60 -17.77 -5.96 2.61
N ILE A 61 -16.57 -5.38 2.71
CA ILE A 61 -15.90 -4.75 1.56
C ILE A 61 -15.54 -5.81 0.52
N ARG A 62 -14.95 -6.94 0.92
CA ARG A 62 -14.69 -8.09 0.03
C ARG A 62 -15.97 -8.53 -0.66
N ASP A 63 -17.03 -8.77 0.10
CA ASP A 63 -18.30 -9.25 -0.43
C ASP A 63 -18.94 -8.24 -1.40
N MET A 64 -18.78 -6.94 -1.16
CA MET A 64 -19.18 -5.92 -2.14
C MET A 64 -18.34 -5.99 -3.42
N MET A 65 -17.03 -6.25 -3.34
CA MET A 65 -16.17 -6.31 -4.52
C MET A 65 -16.51 -7.51 -5.42
N GLN A 66 -16.50 -8.72 -4.85
CA GLN A 66 -16.58 -9.98 -5.62
C GLN A 66 -17.89 -10.75 -5.46
N GLY A 67 -18.80 -10.32 -4.60
CA GLY A 67 -20.00 -11.06 -4.23
C GLY A 67 -19.74 -12.13 -3.16
N ASN A 68 -20.81 -12.68 -2.62
CA ASN A 68 -20.75 -13.79 -1.67
C ASN A 68 -22.05 -14.61 -1.73
N SER A 69 -21.94 -15.84 -2.22
CA SER A 69 -23.09 -16.74 -2.37
C SER A 69 -23.81 -17.05 -1.05
N LYS A 70 -23.11 -17.03 0.10
CA LYS A 70 -23.70 -17.22 1.43
C LYS A 70 -24.74 -16.17 1.80
N LEU A 71 -24.69 -14.99 1.18
CA LEU A 71 -25.71 -13.96 1.38
C LEU A 71 -27.08 -14.39 0.78
N THR A 72 -27.09 -15.30 -0.20
CA THR A 72 -28.33 -15.91 -0.71
C THR A 72 -29.03 -16.74 0.37
N ASP A 73 -28.26 -17.45 1.20
CA ASP A 73 -28.78 -18.35 2.25
C ASP A 73 -29.57 -17.56 3.32
N ILE A 74 -29.23 -16.28 3.52
CA ILE A 74 -29.93 -15.35 4.43
C ILE A 74 -30.91 -14.41 3.70
N GLY A 75 -31.27 -14.73 2.44
CA GLY A 75 -32.28 -14.01 1.66
C GLY A 75 -31.81 -12.67 1.07
N ARG A 76 -30.51 -12.40 1.03
CA ARG A 76 -29.89 -11.16 0.53
C ARG A 76 -29.34 -11.36 -0.88
N VAL A 77 -30.24 -11.70 -1.80
CA VAL A 77 -29.90 -12.11 -3.17
C VAL A 77 -29.30 -10.99 -4.00
N GLU A 78 -29.73 -9.74 -3.79
CA GLU A 78 -29.15 -8.57 -4.46
C GLU A 78 -27.70 -8.37 -3.99
N GLU A 79 -27.49 -8.37 -2.68
CA GLU A 79 -26.19 -8.14 -2.08
C GLU A 79 -25.18 -9.26 -2.34
N SER A 80 -25.65 -10.49 -2.64
CA SER A 80 -24.80 -11.64 -2.95
C SER A 80 -24.03 -11.53 -4.27
N LEU A 81 -24.48 -10.68 -5.19
CA LEU A 81 -23.90 -10.57 -6.53
C LEU A 81 -22.54 -9.84 -6.52
N GLY A 82 -22.37 -8.89 -5.61
CA GLY A 82 -21.25 -7.95 -5.62
C GLY A 82 -21.27 -6.99 -6.82
N TYR A 83 -20.16 -6.27 -7.00
CA TYR A 83 -20.03 -5.22 -8.01
C TYR A 83 -19.02 -5.54 -9.12
N ASN A 84 -18.48 -6.77 -9.15
CA ASN A 84 -17.46 -7.19 -10.12
C ASN A 84 -16.25 -6.23 -10.13
N ALA A 85 -15.84 -5.78 -8.94
CA ALA A 85 -14.80 -4.79 -8.77
C ALA A 85 -13.43 -5.46 -8.61
N ILE A 86 -12.51 -5.18 -9.52
CA ILE A 86 -11.11 -5.65 -9.46
C ILE A 86 -10.20 -4.74 -8.61
N ALA A 87 -10.69 -3.56 -8.25
CA ALA A 87 -10.07 -2.63 -7.32
C ALA A 87 -11.17 -1.78 -6.67
N ALA A 88 -10.95 -1.36 -5.42
CA ALA A 88 -11.87 -0.52 -4.67
C ALA A 88 -11.11 0.56 -3.88
N GLY A 89 -11.87 1.44 -3.25
CA GLY A 89 -11.33 2.44 -2.32
C GLY A 89 -12.29 2.64 -1.16
N PHE A 90 -11.73 2.80 0.04
CA PHE A 90 -12.49 3.09 1.24
C PHE A 90 -12.18 4.52 1.70
N GLN A 91 -13.20 5.39 1.67
CA GLN A 91 -12.97 6.80 1.97
C GLN A 91 -12.51 7.01 3.42
N GLY A 92 -13.16 6.34 4.39
CA GLY A 92 -12.84 6.47 5.82
C GLY A 92 -12.98 7.90 6.33
N GLN A 93 -11.89 8.65 6.29
CA GLN A 93 -11.86 10.02 6.76
C GLN A 93 -12.76 10.96 5.92
N ARG A 94 -13.48 11.90 6.52
CA ARG A 94 -13.70 12.11 7.96
C ARG A 94 -15.01 11.49 8.46
N HIS A 95 -16.00 11.36 7.57
CA HIS A 95 -17.39 11.07 7.97
C HIS A 95 -17.59 9.68 8.58
N TRP A 96 -16.76 8.70 8.23
CA TRP A 96 -16.82 7.38 8.86
C TRP A 96 -16.03 7.38 10.17
N THR A 97 -14.75 7.76 10.10
CA THR A 97 -13.80 7.64 11.22
C THR A 97 -14.11 8.56 12.41
N ASP A 98 -14.88 9.63 12.19
CA ASP A 98 -15.35 10.51 13.26
C ASP A 98 -16.39 9.83 14.18
N GLN A 99 -16.93 8.66 13.81
CA GLN A 99 -17.99 7.96 14.56
C GLN A 99 -17.84 6.42 14.62
N TYR A 100 -17.18 5.79 13.64
CA TYR A 100 -16.98 4.34 13.53
C TYR A 100 -15.49 3.99 13.49
N PRO A 101 -15.10 2.74 13.84
CA PRO A 101 -13.73 2.26 13.70
C PRO A 101 -13.16 2.54 12.31
N ASN A 102 -11.89 2.92 12.22
CA ASN A 102 -11.24 3.20 10.94
C ASN A 102 -11.07 1.95 10.06
N GLY A 103 -10.58 2.17 8.83
CA GLY A 103 -10.39 1.13 7.83
C GLY A 103 -9.13 0.29 8.01
N ASP A 104 -8.27 0.60 8.98
CA ASP A 104 -6.86 0.17 8.94
C ASP A 104 -6.70 -1.34 8.86
N THR A 105 -7.40 -2.07 9.74
CA THR A 105 -7.37 -3.53 9.75
C THR A 105 -7.97 -4.12 8.48
N ALA A 106 -9.06 -3.55 7.97
CA ALA A 106 -9.71 -4.05 6.77
C ALA A 106 -8.84 -3.85 5.54
N GLU A 107 -8.26 -2.68 5.37
CA GLU A 107 -7.35 -2.35 4.29
C GLU A 107 -6.07 -3.21 4.35
N ALA A 108 -5.50 -3.40 5.55
CA ALA A 108 -4.31 -4.24 5.73
C ALA A 108 -4.59 -5.70 5.34
N ILE A 109 -5.68 -6.29 5.86
CA ILE A 109 -6.03 -7.70 5.60
C ILE A 109 -6.45 -7.92 4.13
N LEU A 110 -7.24 -7.02 3.55
CA LEU A 110 -7.70 -7.17 2.17
C LEU A 110 -6.54 -7.10 1.18
N ASN A 111 -5.61 -6.16 1.37
CA ASN A 111 -4.42 -6.04 0.52
C ASN A 111 -3.34 -7.11 0.81
N SER A 112 -3.46 -7.87 1.89
CA SER A 112 -2.55 -8.98 2.19
C SER A 112 -2.91 -10.23 1.39
N SER A 113 -1.91 -11.07 1.14
CA SER A 113 -2.07 -12.33 0.40
C SER A 113 -2.64 -13.47 1.27
N PHE A 114 -3.19 -13.17 2.45
CA PHE A 114 -3.77 -14.15 3.36
C PHE A 114 -4.71 -13.52 4.37
N ASP A 115 -5.66 -14.31 4.87
CA ASP A 115 -6.50 -13.99 6.02
C ASP A 115 -6.90 -15.28 6.77
N TRP A 116 -7.98 -15.22 7.56
CA TRP A 116 -8.51 -16.37 8.30
C TRP A 116 -8.94 -17.55 7.41
N ASN A 117 -9.16 -17.35 6.11
CA ASN A 117 -9.45 -18.39 5.14
C ASN A 117 -8.19 -19.00 4.49
N GLY A 118 -6.99 -18.56 4.89
CA GLY A 118 -5.71 -19.01 4.35
C GLY A 118 -5.12 -18.05 3.31
N VAL A 119 -4.11 -18.53 2.59
CA VAL A 119 -3.43 -17.77 1.52
C VAL A 119 -4.34 -17.63 0.31
N ARG A 120 -4.42 -16.42 -0.24
CA ARG A 120 -5.27 -16.06 -1.39
C ARG A 120 -4.66 -14.92 -2.20
N GLU A 121 -5.24 -14.67 -3.37
CA GLU A 121 -4.94 -13.44 -4.11
C GLU A 121 -5.25 -12.20 -3.23
N PRO A 122 -4.32 -11.24 -3.15
CA PRO A 122 -4.56 -9.99 -2.45
C PRO A 122 -5.58 -9.14 -3.23
N PHE A 123 -6.53 -8.53 -2.53
CA PHE A 123 -7.41 -7.53 -3.13
C PHE A 123 -6.62 -6.22 -3.34
N VAL A 124 -7.17 -5.33 -4.17
CA VAL A 124 -6.67 -3.96 -4.30
C VAL A 124 -7.68 -3.00 -3.68
N VAL A 125 -7.39 -2.50 -2.49
CA VAL A 125 -8.26 -1.57 -1.74
C VAL A 125 -7.45 -0.35 -1.31
N ALA A 126 -7.73 0.79 -1.93
CA ALA A 126 -7.03 2.04 -1.67
C ALA A 126 -7.56 2.75 -0.42
N THR A 127 -6.67 3.02 0.52
CA THR A 127 -6.88 3.93 1.66
C THR A 127 -7.34 5.31 1.16
N GLU A 128 -8.23 5.94 1.93
CA GLU A 128 -8.79 7.27 1.64
C GLU A 128 -9.55 7.39 0.32
N ASN A 129 -9.92 6.26 -0.28
CA ASN A 129 -10.51 6.18 -1.61
C ASN A 129 -9.67 6.92 -2.67
N ASP A 130 -8.34 6.91 -2.51
CA ASP A 130 -7.42 7.43 -3.53
C ASP A 130 -7.39 6.47 -4.72
N SER A 131 -8.34 6.67 -5.62
CA SER A 131 -8.48 5.87 -6.83
C SER A 131 -7.22 5.85 -7.71
N LEU A 132 -6.39 6.91 -7.68
CA LEU A 132 -5.19 6.96 -8.52
C LEU A 132 -4.06 6.12 -7.92
N ASN A 133 -3.96 6.07 -6.58
CA ASN A 133 -3.11 5.07 -5.93
C ASN A 133 -3.65 3.66 -6.16
N GLY A 134 -4.98 3.47 -6.09
CA GLY A 134 -5.63 2.20 -6.40
C GLY A 134 -5.34 1.71 -7.83
N VAL A 135 -5.27 2.60 -8.82
CA VAL A 135 -4.86 2.25 -10.19
C VAL A 135 -3.39 1.85 -10.25
N ALA A 136 -2.50 2.55 -9.55
CA ALA A 136 -1.08 2.17 -9.49
C ALA A 136 -0.89 0.80 -8.80
N MET A 137 -1.62 0.54 -7.71
CA MET A 137 -1.68 -0.78 -7.06
C MET A 137 -2.20 -1.84 -8.03
N LEU A 138 -3.31 -1.58 -8.73
CA LEU A 138 -3.86 -2.52 -9.70
C LEU A 138 -2.87 -2.84 -10.81
N MET A 139 -2.17 -1.84 -11.36
CA MET A 139 -1.14 -2.05 -12.37
C MET A 139 -0.01 -2.93 -11.84
N GLY A 140 0.53 -2.62 -10.65
CA GLY A 140 1.58 -3.43 -10.03
C GLY A 140 1.12 -4.87 -9.78
N HIS A 141 -0.07 -5.04 -9.22
CA HIS A 141 -0.65 -6.34 -8.92
C HIS A 141 -0.85 -7.20 -10.18
N GLN A 142 -1.37 -6.61 -11.27
CA GLN A 142 -1.59 -7.32 -12.53
C GLN A 142 -0.28 -7.67 -13.25
N LEU A 143 0.80 -6.92 -13.00
CA LEU A 143 2.13 -7.22 -13.56
C LEU A 143 2.87 -8.30 -12.78
N THR A 144 2.71 -8.36 -11.45
CA THR A 144 3.54 -9.21 -10.58
C THR A 144 2.81 -10.36 -9.91
N GLY A 145 1.47 -10.32 -9.83
CA GLY A 145 0.67 -11.26 -9.05
C GLY A 145 0.84 -11.13 -7.53
N THR A 146 1.56 -10.10 -7.06
CA THR A 146 1.89 -9.91 -5.64
C THR A 146 1.00 -8.89 -4.96
N ALA A 147 0.99 -8.90 -3.62
CA ALA A 147 0.42 -7.82 -2.82
C ALA A 147 1.11 -6.49 -3.11
N GLN A 148 0.41 -5.39 -2.84
CA GLN A 148 0.87 -4.02 -3.10
C GLN A 148 0.84 -3.22 -1.80
N VAL A 149 1.87 -2.41 -1.58
CA VAL A 149 1.96 -1.59 -0.37
C VAL A 149 1.57 -0.15 -0.70
N PHE A 150 0.43 0.28 -0.15
CA PHE A 150 0.03 1.68 -0.12
C PHE A 150 0.91 2.43 0.89
N ALA A 151 1.38 3.64 0.56
CA ALA A 151 2.16 4.45 1.48
C ALA A 151 1.96 5.96 1.29
N ASP A 152 2.03 6.73 2.38
CA ASP A 152 2.35 8.15 2.30
C ASP A 152 3.85 8.34 2.07
N VAL A 153 4.19 9.25 1.15
CA VAL A 153 5.54 9.80 0.94
C VAL A 153 5.77 10.88 1.99
N ARG A 154 6.03 10.44 3.22
CA ARG A 154 5.84 11.27 4.41
C ARG A 154 6.98 12.24 4.68
N THR A 155 8.23 11.80 4.56
CA THR A 155 9.37 12.62 4.96
C THR A 155 10.62 12.27 4.18
N TYR A 156 11.29 13.29 3.65
CA TYR A 156 12.66 13.17 3.19
C TYR A 156 13.60 13.45 4.36
N TRP A 157 14.50 12.51 4.60
CA TRP A 157 15.57 12.63 5.57
C TRP A 157 16.90 12.76 4.85
N SER A 158 17.46 13.97 4.84
CA SER A 158 18.82 14.19 4.34
C SER A 158 19.85 13.57 5.28
N PRO A 159 21.05 13.22 4.77
CA PRO A 159 22.14 12.71 5.61
C PRO A 159 22.46 13.64 6.79
N GLU A 160 22.48 14.96 6.55
CA GLU A 160 22.76 15.97 7.58
C GLU A 160 21.63 16.05 8.61
N ALA A 161 20.37 15.90 8.17
CA ALA A 161 19.22 15.91 9.07
C ALA A 161 19.24 14.71 10.01
N ILE A 162 19.66 13.54 9.51
CA ILE A 162 19.82 12.31 10.30
C ILE A 162 20.96 12.48 11.30
N GLU A 163 22.16 12.84 10.84
CA GLU A 163 23.33 13.05 11.72
C GLU A 163 23.03 14.08 12.82
N ARG A 164 22.31 15.16 12.49
CA ARG A 164 21.91 16.18 13.47
C ARG A 164 21.01 15.65 14.59
N VAL A 165 20.09 14.71 14.31
CA VAL A 165 19.09 14.26 15.30
C VAL A 165 19.44 12.92 15.95
N THR A 166 20.30 12.12 15.34
CA THR A 166 20.71 10.81 15.85
C THR A 166 22.19 10.73 16.20
N GLY A 167 23.02 11.65 15.69
CA GLY A 167 24.48 11.56 15.77
C GLY A 167 25.09 10.53 14.81
N HIS A 168 24.27 9.87 13.98
CA HIS A 168 24.71 8.82 13.08
C HIS A 168 24.85 9.34 11.66
N LYS A 169 25.99 9.07 11.02
CA LYS A 169 26.21 9.35 9.60
C LYS A 169 25.80 8.12 8.79
N LEU A 170 24.81 8.26 7.91
CA LEU A 170 24.32 7.18 7.05
C LEU A 170 25.42 6.70 6.08
N ASP A 171 25.39 5.41 5.79
CA ASP A 171 26.24 4.71 4.82
C ASP A 171 25.42 3.71 3.97
N GLY A 172 26.09 2.97 3.09
CA GLY A 172 25.47 1.97 2.22
C GLY A 172 24.42 2.59 1.29
N LEU A 173 23.31 1.88 1.08
CA LEU A 173 22.21 2.36 0.23
C LEU A 173 21.57 3.66 0.75
N ALA A 174 21.69 3.95 2.04
CA ALA A 174 21.10 5.12 2.69
C ALA A 174 22.02 6.37 2.66
N GLU A 175 23.25 6.27 2.16
CA GLU A 175 24.28 7.32 2.29
C GLU A 175 23.87 8.67 1.68
N HIS A 176 23.00 8.65 0.65
CA HIS A 176 22.53 9.83 -0.07
C HIS A 176 21.21 10.42 0.48
N GLY A 177 20.73 9.90 1.62
CA GLY A 177 19.44 10.23 2.20
C GLY A 177 18.39 9.17 1.93
N ILE A 178 17.27 9.27 2.64
CA ILE A 178 16.19 8.28 2.61
C ILE A 178 14.82 8.96 2.61
N ILE A 179 13.81 8.24 2.11
CA ILE A 179 12.40 8.64 2.16
C ILE A 179 11.68 7.72 3.15
N HIS A 180 10.94 8.31 4.09
CA HIS A 180 10.05 7.60 5.00
C HIS A 180 8.71 7.36 4.30
N LEU A 181 8.43 6.10 3.98
CA LEU A 181 7.17 5.64 3.44
C LEU A 181 6.35 4.99 4.55
N ILE A 182 5.19 5.58 4.88
CA ILE A 182 4.40 5.21 6.06
C ILE A 182 2.94 5.59 5.87
N ASN A 183 2.09 4.65 5.44
CA ASN A 183 0.66 4.91 5.34
C ASN A 183 0.06 5.26 6.71
N SER A 184 -1.10 5.92 6.69
CA SER A 184 -1.85 6.40 7.85
C SER A 184 -2.55 5.31 8.68
N GLY A 185 -2.03 4.08 8.70
CA GLY A 185 -2.50 3.01 9.58
C GLY A 185 -2.40 1.60 8.99
N SER A 186 -2.61 1.45 7.68
CA SER A 186 -2.71 0.14 7.02
C SER A 186 -1.60 -0.11 6.01
N ALA A 187 -1.17 -1.36 5.88
CA ALA A 187 -0.40 -1.84 4.73
C ALA A 187 -0.59 -3.35 4.59
N ALA A 188 -0.44 -3.88 3.37
CA ALA A 188 -0.38 -5.32 3.16
C ALA A 188 0.72 -5.92 4.06
N LEU A 189 0.39 -6.97 4.82
CA LEU A 189 1.31 -7.60 5.77
C LEU A 189 2.48 -8.28 5.06
N ASP A 190 2.31 -8.67 3.80
CA ASP A 190 3.40 -9.04 2.90
C ASP A 190 4.53 -8.01 2.87
N GLY A 191 4.20 -6.72 3.03
CA GLY A 191 5.15 -5.61 3.09
C GLY A 191 6.18 -5.73 4.22
N SER A 192 5.94 -6.57 5.23
CA SER A 192 6.96 -6.89 6.23
C SER A 192 8.21 -7.59 5.65
N CYS A 193 8.11 -8.13 4.42
CA CYS A 193 9.15 -8.88 3.71
C CYS A 193 9.69 -10.08 4.50
N LYS A 194 8.80 -10.80 5.19
CA LYS A 194 9.15 -12.04 5.93
C LYS A 194 9.07 -13.30 5.08
N GLN A 195 8.52 -13.18 3.87
CA GLN A 195 8.60 -14.21 2.85
C GLN A 195 10.03 -14.31 2.31
N ARG A 196 10.43 -15.50 1.85
CA ARG A 196 11.78 -15.77 1.36
C ARG A 196 11.78 -16.29 -0.06
N ASP A 197 12.73 -15.82 -0.86
CA ASP A 197 13.01 -16.39 -2.18
C ASP A 197 13.81 -17.71 -2.06
N SER A 198 14.19 -18.30 -3.19
CA SER A 198 14.97 -19.54 -3.24
C SER A 198 16.39 -19.42 -2.65
N GLU A 199 16.92 -18.21 -2.53
CA GLU A 199 18.24 -17.91 -1.97
C GLU A 199 18.17 -17.53 -0.48
N GLY A 200 16.96 -17.40 0.06
CA GLY A 200 16.70 -17.01 1.45
C GLY A 200 16.65 -15.49 1.67
N ASN A 201 16.59 -14.68 0.62
CA ASN A 201 16.50 -13.22 0.75
C ASN A 201 15.07 -12.78 1.11
N PRO A 202 14.89 -11.67 1.87
CA PRO A 202 13.57 -11.04 2.05
C PRO A 202 12.94 -10.65 0.72
N THR A 203 11.65 -10.97 0.57
CA THR A 203 10.89 -10.63 -0.63
C THR A 203 9.38 -10.55 -0.36
N MET A 204 8.61 -10.27 -1.39
CA MET A 204 7.16 -10.48 -1.48
C MET A 204 6.87 -11.34 -2.72
N LYS A 205 6.05 -12.38 -2.57
CA LYS A 205 5.80 -13.38 -3.60
C LYS A 205 4.37 -13.33 -4.12
N PRO A 206 4.13 -13.93 -5.30
CA PRO A 206 2.77 -14.24 -5.71
C PRO A 206 2.13 -15.24 -4.76
N HIS A 207 0.81 -15.14 -4.54
CA HIS A 207 0.14 -15.91 -3.51
C HIS A 207 0.23 -17.43 -3.71
N TRP A 208 0.35 -17.93 -4.94
CA TRP A 208 0.50 -19.37 -5.22
C TRP A 208 1.87 -19.93 -4.81
N GLU A 209 2.83 -19.08 -4.44
CA GLU A 209 4.16 -19.43 -3.94
C GLU A 209 4.32 -19.16 -2.44
N ILE A 210 3.32 -18.57 -1.78
CA ILE A 210 3.35 -18.28 -0.35
C ILE A 210 2.92 -19.52 0.44
N SER A 211 3.78 -19.97 1.35
CA SER A 211 3.43 -21.01 2.30
C SER A 211 2.69 -20.45 3.52
N GLN A 212 1.91 -21.29 4.21
CA GLN A 212 1.25 -20.89 5.46
C GLN A 212 2.25 -20.40 6.52
N GLN A 213 3.46 -20.98 6.56
CA GLN A 213 4.51 -20.57 7.51
C GLN A 213 4.97 -19.13 7.26
N GLU A 214 5.03 -18.71 6.01
CA GLU A 214 5.41 -17.34 5.66
C GLU A 214 4.29 -16.33 5.93
N ALA A 215 3.03 -16.72 5.70
CA ALA A 215 1.87 -15.94 6.12
C ALA A 215 1.87 -15.71 7.65
N ASP A 216 2.10 -16.77 8.42
CA ASP A 216 2.22 -16.71 9.88
C ASP A 216 3.43 -15.85 10.31
N ALA A 217 4.54 -15.89 9.57
CA ALA A 217 5.72 -15.05 9.84
C ALA A 217 5.45 -13.55 9.59
N CYS A 218 4.69 -13.20 8.55
CA CYS A 218 4.23 -11.82 8.32
C CYS A 218 3.34 -11.32 9.46
N LEU A 219 2.41 -12.14 9.96
CA LEU A 219 1.61 -11.81 11.16
C LEU A 219 2.47 -11.65 12.40
N ALA A 220 3.43 -12.56 12.60
CA ALA A 220 4.37 -12.51 13.72
C ALA A 220 5.37 -11.34 13.64
N ALA A 221 5.47 -10.64 12.51
CA ALA A 221 6.22 -9.40 12.37
C ALA A 221 5.35 -8.14 12.57
N THR A 222 4.03 -8.31 12.64
CA THR A 222 3.05 -7.21 12.76
C THR A 222 2.57 -7.06 14.19
N GLU A 223 2.42 -5.82 14.64
CA GLU A 223 1.74 -5.45 15.88
C GLU A 223 0.53 -4.59 15.57
N TRP A 224 -0.61 -4.92 16.18
CA TRP A 224 -1.88 -4.20 15.99
C TRP A 224 -2.01 -3.12 17.04
N CYS A 225 -1.80 -1.86 16.65
CA CYS A 225 -1.75 -0.72 17.55
C CYS A 225 -3.11 0.01 17.59
N PRO A 226 -3.67 0.33 18.77
CA PRO A 226 -4.87 1.16 18.84
C PRO A 226 -4.70 2.49 18.11
N ALA A 227 -5.67 2.84 17.27
CA ALA A 227 -5.65 4.08 16.52
C ALA A 227 -5.71 5.31 17.45
N ILE A 228 -5.03 6.41 17.05
CA ILE A 228 -5.00 7.65 17.81
C ILE A 228 -6.38 8.33 17.76
N HIS A 229 -7.03 8.48 18.92
CA HIS A 229 -8.42 8.88 19.06
C HIS A 229 -8.73 10.25 18.46
N GLU A 230 -7.80 11.21 18.57
CA GLU A 230 -7.97 12.56 18.04
C GLU A 230 -8.16 12.58 16.52
N TYR A 231 -7.57 11.60 15.79
CA TYR A 231 -7.72 11.42 14.35
C TYR A 231 -8.85 10.43 14.01
N PHE A 232 -8.93 9.33 14.77
CA PHE A 232 -9.86 8.23 14.54
C PHE A 232 -10.76 8.05 15.76
N ARG A 233 -11.77 8.90 15.88
CA ARG A 233 -12.63 8.98 17.06
C ARG A 233 -13.36 7.68 17.35
N GLY A 234 -13.76 6.96 16.31
CA GLY A 234 -14.36 5.62 16.42
C GLY A 234 -13.39 4.50 16.81
N GLY A 235 -12.08 4.76 16.83
CA GLY A 235 -11.04 3.78 17.14
C GLY A 235 -10.55 3.03 15.90
N GLY A 236 -9.86 1.91 16.11
CA GLY A 236 -9.27 1.11 15.04
C GLY A 236 -7.99 0.42 15.49
N TYR A 237 -7.43 -0.43 14.63
CA TYR A 237 -6.13 -1.07 14.84
C TYR A 237 -5.25 -0.92 13.60
N SER A 238 -4.20 -0.10 13.74
CA SER A 238 -3.14 0.07 12.75
C SER A 238 -2.28 -1.18 12.66
N SER A 239 -1.87 -1.58 11.46
CA SER A 239 -0.98 -2.73 11.22
C SER A 239 0.48 -2.29 11.22
N ARG A 240 1.12 -2.23 12.38
CA ARG A 240 2.52 -1.81 12.50
C ARG A 240 3.48 -2.94 12.17
N PHE A 241 4.36 -2.71 11.21
CA PHE A 241 5.56 -3.51 10.98
C PHE A 241 6.70 -2.63 10.45
N LEU A 242 7.91 -3.18 10.42
CA LEU A 242 9.07 -2.57 9.76
C LEU A 242 9.51 -3.50 8.63
N THR A 243 9.46 -2.99 7.39
CA THR A 243 9.93 -3.69 6.20
C THR A 243 11.41 -4.01 6.33
N GLU A 244 11.82 -5.26 6.01
CA GLU A 244 13.24 -5.64 5.99
C GLU A 244 14.04 -4.82 4.96
N GLY A 245 15.30 -4.53 5.26
CA GLY A 245 16.19 -3.76 4.38
C GLY A 245 16.79 -4.58 3.24
N GLY A 246 17.30 -3.89 2.22
CA GLY A 246 17.97 -4.50 1.06
C GLY A 246 17.02 -5.07 0.01
N VAL A 247 15.70 -4.91 0.17
CA VAL A 247 14.70 -5.46 -0.74
C VAL A 247 14.51 -4.51 -1.93
N PRO A 248 14.63 -4.99 -3.18
CA PRO A 248 14.37 -4.15 -4.35
C PRO A 248 12.89 -3.81 -4.43
N PHE A 249 12.58 -2.53 -4.64
CA PHE A 249 11.22 -2.03 -4.81
C PHE A 249 11.12 -1.03 -5.95
N THR A 250 9.93 -0.95 -6.53
CA THR A 250 9.54 0.10 -7.48
C THR A 250 8.41 0.91 -6.87
N MET A 251 8.66 2.20 -6.61
CA MET A 251 7.61 3.12 -6.18
C MET A 251 6.92 3.72 -7.40
N THR A 252 5.58 3.69 -7.45
CA THR A 252 4.80 4.23 -8.59
C THR A 252 3.66 5.13 -8.14
N ARG A 253 3.26 6.05 -9.03
CA ARG A 253 2.10 6.92 -8.85
C ARG A 253 1.50 7.34 -10.19
N VAL A 254 0.18 7.23 -10.32
CA VAL A 254 -0.58 7.87 -11.40
C VAL A 254 -1.12 9.21 -10.92
N ASN A 255 -1.03 10.24 -11.76
CA ASN A 255 -1.62 11.55 -11.51
C ASN A 255 -2.44 12.01 -12.72
N ILE A 256 -3.47 12.82 -12.51
CA ILE A 256 -4.22 13.45 -13.61
C ILE A 256 -3.87 14.93 -13.66
N ILE A 257 -3.34 15.39 -14.79
CA ILE A 257 -2.96 16.77 -15.03
C ILE A 257 -3.97 17.42 -15.98
N LYS A 258 -4.63 18.49 -15.55
CA LYS A 258 -5.60 19.21 -16.37
C LYS A 258 -4.93 19.74 -17.64
N GLY A 259 -5.48 19.40 -18.81
CA GLY A 259 -4.95 19.81 -20.12
C GLY A 259 -3.94 18.83 -20.72
N LEU A 260 -3.53 17.80 -19.96
CA LEU A 260 -2.62 16.74 -20.43
C LEU A 260 -3.27 15.36 -20.34
N GLY A 261 -3.92 15.03 -19.21
CA GLY A 261 -4.49 13.71 -18.93
C GLY A 261 -3.70 12.96 -17.86
N PRO A 262 -3.82 11.61 -17.81
CA PRO A 262 -3.08 10.81 -16.84
C PRO A 262 -1.58 10.78 -17.18
N VAL A 263 -0.72 10.78 -16.16
CA VAL A 263 0.73 10.56 -16.25
C VAL A 263 1.17 9.55 -15.19
N LEU A 264 2.26 8.83 -15.44
CA LEU A 264 2.84 7.85 -14.53
C LEU A 264 4.24 8.31 -14.04
N GLN A 265 4.48 8.16 -12.74
CA GLN A 265 5.79 8.31 -12.10
C GLN A 265 6.28 6.95 -11.61
N ILE A 266 7.59 6.71 -11.76
CA ILE A 266 8.27 5.48 -11.39
C ILE A 266 9.58 5.83 -10.70
N ALA A 267 9.88 5.22 -9.56
CA ALA A 267 11.18 5.32 -8.90
C ALA A 267 11.60 3.94 -8.38
N GLU A 268 12.54 3.29 -9.08
CA GLU A 268 13.19 2.08 -8.60
C GLU A 268 14.19 2.42 -7.48
N GLY A 269 14.29 1.53 -6.50
CA GLY A 269 15.18 1.69 -5.37
C GLY A 269 15.17 0.46 -4.48
N TRP A 270 15.53 0.65 -3.22
CA TRP A 270 15.56 -0.42 -2.24
C TRP A 270 14.97 0.03 -0.91
N SER A 271 14.40 -0.91 -0.16
CA SER A 271 14.24 -0.70 1.27
C SER A 271 15.62 -0.67 1.94
N VAL A 272 15.76 0.04 3.05
CA VAL A 272 17.01 0.08 3.83
C VAL A 272 16.75 -0.24 5.29
N GLU A 273 17.70 -0.94 5.90
CA GLU A 273 17.69 -1.21 7.34
C GLU A 273 18.50 -0.13 8.04
N LEU A 274 17.87 0.57 8.99
CA LEU A 274 18.55 1.54 9.84
C LEU A 274 18.98 0.86 11.15
N PRO A 275 20.11 1.28 11.75
CA PRO A 275 20.41 0.90 13.12
C PRO A 275 19.23 1.17 14.04
N LYS A 276 19.00 0.26 15.01
CA LYS A 276 17.79 0.28 15.85
C LYS A 276 17.57 1.64 16.54
N ASP A 277 18.62 2.21 17.09
CA ASP A 277 18.60 3.52 17.76
C ASP A 277 18.21 4.66 16.81
N VAL A 278 18.74 4.65 15.58
CA VAL A 278 18.36 5.61 14.53
C VAL A 278 16.89 5.42 14.18
N HIS A 279 16.45 4.19 13.88
CA HIS A 279 15.05 3.90 13.58
C HIS A 279 14.11 4.38 14.69
N ASP A 280 14.39 4.03 15.95
CA ASP A 280 13.53 4.35 17.09
C ASP A 280 13.37 5.87 17.26
N ILE A 281 14.45 6.65 17.08
CA ILE A 281 14.41 8.13 17.18
C ILE A 281 13.50 8.73 16.11
N LEU A 282 13.64 8.30 14.86
CA LEU A 282 12.88 8.84 13.74
C LEU A 282 11.42 8.39 13.80
N ASN A 283 11.19 7.10 14.07
CA ASN A 283 9.86 6.49 14.11
C ASN A 283 8.97 7.15 15.18
N LYS A 284 9.50 7.32 16.39
CA LYS A 284 8.81 8.01 17.50
C LYS A 284 8.46 9.47 17.19
N ARG A 285 9.24 10.15 16.33
CA ARG A 285 9.00 11.54 15.94
C ARG A 285 7.92 11.70 14.87
N THR A 286 7.61 10.65 14.12
CA THR A 286 6.67 10.69 12.99
C THR A 286 5.31 10.13 13.36
N ASN A 287 5.23 8.80 13.54
CA ASN A 287 4.07 8.07 14.07
C ASN A 287 4.50 6.62 14.34
N SER A 288 4.72 6.25 15.59
CA SER A 288 5.24 4.93 15.98
C SER A 288 4.20 3.81 15.94
N THR A 289 2.95 4.10 15.58
CA THR A 289 1.86 3.10 15.50
C THR A 289 1.59 2.61 14.08
N TRP A 290 2.31 3.12 13.08
CA TRP A 290 2.05 2.88 11.65
C TRP A 290 3.17 2.05 10.98
N PRO A 291 2.87 1.33 9.87
CA PRO A 291 3.85 0.52 9.15
C PRO A 291 4.92 1.37 8.45
N THR A 292 6.19 1.07 8.68
CA THR A 292 7.31 1.85 8.13
C THR A 292 8.09 1.08 7.07
N THR A 293 8.35 1.74 5.95
CA THR A 293 9.40 1.38 4.98
C THR A 293 10.36 2.55 4.80
N TRP A 294 11.66 2.33 5.01
CA TRP A 294 12.69 3.30 4.66
C TRP A 294 13.16 3.03 3.25
N PHE A 295 13.02 4.00 2.35
CA PHE A 295 13.27 3.81 0.93
C PHE A 295 14.43 4.67 0.45
N ALA A 296 15.37 4.06 -0.28
CA ALA A 296 16.46 4.73 -0.96
C ALA A 296 16.27 4.59 -2.48
N PRO A 297 15.86 5.65 -3.20
CA PRO A 297 15.72 5.60 -4.65
C PRO A 297 17.09 5.49 -5.34
N ARG A 298 17.16 4.73 -6.44
CA ARG A 298 18.35 4.71 -7.28
C ARG A 298 18.54 6.06 -7.97
N LEU A 299 19.71 6.67 -7.79
CA LEU A 299 20.06 7.96 -8.40
C LEU A 299 20.69 7.77 -9.78
N THR A 300 20.53 8.78 -10.64
CA THR A 300 21.10 8.80 -12.00
C THR A 300 22.01 10.01 -12.24
N GLY A 301 22.03 10.97 -11.31
CA GLY A 301 22.74 12.24 -11.45
C GLY A 301 22.09 13.21 -12.45
N LYS A 302 20.86 12.92 -12.90
CA LYS A 302 20.14 13.71 -13.89
C LYS A 302 18.69 13.95 -13.48
N GLY A 303 18.19 15.15 -13.77
CA GLY A 303 16.77 15.49 -13.60
C GLY A 303 16.25 15.21 -12.19
N PRO A 304 15.05 14.62 -12.04
CA PRO A 304 14.46 14.29 -10.74
C PRO A 304 15.26 13.28 -9.89
N PHE A 305 16.26 12.61 -10.46
CA PHE A 305 17.09 11.60 -9.79
C PHE A 305 18.53 12.07 -9.60
N THR A 306 18.73 13.39 -9.50
CA THR A 306 20.03 13.99 -9.15
C THR A 306 20.40 13.67 -7.70
N ASP A 307 19.44 13.75 -6.79
CA ASP A 307 19.56 13.43 -5.37
C ASP A 307 18.20 12.96 -4.81
N VAL A 308 18.21 12.40 -3.60
CA VAL A 308 16.99 11.83 -2.97
C VAL A 308 15.95 12.92 -2.68
N TYR A 309 16.39 14.14 -2.37
CA TYR A 309 15.51 15.29 -2.22
C TYR A 309 14.70 15.54 -3.50
N SER A 310 15.38 15.57 -4.65
CA SER A 310 14.76 15.82 -5.95
C SER A 310 13.71 14.76 -6.28
N VAL A 311 13.92 13.50 -5.87
CA VAL A 311 12.93 12.43 -6.05
C VAL A 311 11.65 12.77 -5.30
N MET A 312 11.76 13.13 -4.01
CA MET A 312 10.59 13.50 -3.21
C MET A 312 9.94 14.81 -3.69
N ALA A 313 10.75 15.82 -4.04
CA ALA A 313 10.27 17.14 -4.45
C ALA A 313 9.50 17.11 -5.79
N ASN A 314 9.81 16.14 -6.66
CA ASN A 314 9.10 15.95 -7.93
C ASN A 314 7.97 14.91 -7.85
N TRP A 315 7.74 14.28 -6.70
CA TRP A 315 6.62 13.35 -6.53
C TRP A 315 5.29 14.11 -6.53
N GLY A 316 4.36 13.70 -7.40
CA GLY A 316 3.17 14.50 -7.75
C GLY A 316 1.99 14.39 -6.77
N ALA A 317 2.13 13.63 -5.68
CA ALA A 317 1.08 13.42 -4.69
C ALA A 317 1.69 13.14 -3.29
N ASN A 318 0.86 13.08 -2.25
CA ASN A 318 1.29 12.61 -0.94
C ASN A 318 1.37 11.07 -0.85
N HIS A 319 0.70 10.34 -1.74
CA HIS A 319 0.72 8.87 -1.76
C HIS A 319 1.63 8.30 -2.85
N GLY A 320 2.10 7.08 -2.62
CA GLY A 320 2.74 6.22 -3.60
C GLY A 320 2.38 4.76 -3.37
N VAL A 321 2.77 3.91 -4.31
CA VAL A 321 2.62 2.46 -4.23
C VAL A 321 4.00 1.83 -4.32
N LEU A 322 4.33 0.92 -3.41
CA LEU A 322 5.49 0.05 -3.56
C LEU A 322 5.07 -1.30 -4.12
N THR A 323 5.71 -1.66 -5.23
CA THR A 323 5.64 -2.99 -5.85
C THR A 323 7.01 -3.65 -5.71
N ILE A 324 7.03 -4.93 -5.31
CA ILE A 324 8.26 -5.72 -5.15
C ILE A 324 9.06 -5.81 -6.45
N GLY A 325 10.39 -5.76 -6.34
CA GLY A 325 11.30 -5.87 -7.48
C GLY A 325 11.54 -4.54 -8.22
N HIS A 326 12.39 -4.61 -9.25
CA HIS A 326 12.66 -3.53 -10.20
C HIS A 326 11.87 -3.77 -11.48
N VAL A 327 10.59 -3.40 -11.42
CA VAL A 327 9.58 -3.66 -12.45
C VAL A 327 9.25 -2.38 -13.25
N GLY A 328 10.12 -1.36 -13.20
CA GLY A 328 9.87 -0.10 -13.88
C GLY A 328 9.74 -0.26 -15.40
N ALA A 329 10.47 -1.20 -16.01
CA ALA A 329 10.35 -1.51 -17.43
C ALA A 329 8.97 -2.08 -17.81
N ASP A 330 8.38 -2.91 -16.94
CA ASP A 330 7.04 -3.47 -17.13
C ASP A 330 5.97 -2.37 -17.06
N PHE A 331 6.09 -1.48 -16.07
CA PHE A 331 5.24 -0.30 -15.94
C PHE A 331 5.34 0.63 -17.16
N ILE A 332 6.55 0.89 -17.67
CA ILE A 332 6.76 1.70 -18.89
C ILE A 332 6.06 1.06 -20.10
N THR A 333 6.21 -0.26 -20.25
CA THR A 333 5.59 -1.00 -21.34
C THR A 333 4.06 -0.90 -21.25
N LEU A 334 3.49 -1.20 -20.07
CA LEU A 334 2.04 -1.10 -19.83
C LEU A 334 1.50 0.33 -20.05
N ALA A 335 2.22 1.34 -19.56
CA ALA A 335 1.84 2.75 -19.74
C ALA A 335 1.77 3.12 -21.23
N SER A 336 2.71 2.64 -22.05
CA SER A 336 2.68 2.86 -23.50
C SER A 336 1.49 2.16 -24.18
N MET A 337 1.11 0.96 -23.71
CA MET A 337 -0.11 0.28 -24.18
C MET A 337 -1.38 1.08 -23.82
N LEU A 338 -1.38 1.80 -22.71
CA LEU A 338 -2.51 2.62 -22.27
C LEU A 338 -2.45 4.08 -22.75
N ARG A 339 -1.35 4.47 -23.42
CA ARG A 339 -1.05 5.84 -23.87
C ARG A 339 -1.03 6.83 -22.70
N ILE A 340 -0.42 6.40 -21.60
CA ILE A 340 -0.15 7.23 -20.42
C ILE A 340 1.32 7.63 -20.47
N PRO A 341 1.65 8.93 -20.63
CA PRO A 341 3.04 9.39 -20.60
C PRO A 341 3.71 9.08 -19.26
N VAL A 342 4.96 8.62 -19.32
CA VAL A 342 5.80 8.45 -18.12
C VAL A 342 6.57 9.74 -17.88
N CYS A 343 6.14 10.53 -16.89
CA CYS A 343 6.68 11.87 -16.64
C CYS A 343 7.91 11.89 -15.72
N MET A 344 8.25 10.76 -15.08
CA MET A 344 9.42 10.61 -14.23
C MET A 344 9.78 9.12 -14.12
N HIS A 345 11.01 8.73 -14.49
CA HIS A 345 11.55 7.40 -14.23
C HIS A 345 13.08 7.38 -14.14
N ASN A 346 13.63 6.40 -13.40
CA ASN A 346 15.07 6.11 -13.32
C ASN A 346 15.47 4.76 -13.93
N VAL A 347 14.56 4.15 -14.70
CA VAL A 347 14.82 2.94 -15.49
C VAL A 347 15.86 3.23 -16.56
N GLU A 348 16.78 2.29 -16.78
CA GLU A 348 17.78 2.38 -17.85
C GLU A 348 17.12 2.48 -19.23
N GLU A 349 17.64 3.38 -20.07
CA GLU A 349 17.11 3.66 -21.41
C GLU A 349 17.00 2.41 -22.30
N THR A 350 17.96 1.48 -22.19
CA THR A 350 17.99 0.22 -22.95
C THR A 350 16.87 -0.76 -22.58
N LYS A 351 16.22 -0.57 -21.43
CA LYS A 351 15.10 -1.40 -20.96
C LYS A 351 13.73 -0.82 -21.32
N VAL A 352 13.69 0.39 -21.89
CA VAL A 352 12.44 1.01 -22.34
C VAL A 352 11.91 0.26 -23.56
N TYR A 353 10.83 -0.51 -23.36
CA TYR A 353 10.17 -1.25 -24.42
C TYR A 353 8.77 -0.68 -24.68
N ARG A 354 8.53 -0.25 -25.92
CA ARG A 354 7.29 0.41 -26.36
C ARG A 354 6.97 -0.04 -27.79
N PRO A 355 5.73 0.16 -28.29
CA PRO A 355 5.42 -0.10 -29.69
C PRO A 355 6.37 0.65 -30.63
N SER A 356 6.80 -0.01 -31.71
CA SER A 356 7.84 0.53 -32.62
C SER A 356 7.52 1.92 -33.18
N ALA A 357 6.24 2.28 -33.29
CA ALA A 357 5.80 3.58 -33.74
C ALA A 357 6.27 4.75 -32.84
N TRP A 358 6.59 4.52 -31.56
CA TRP A 358 7.17 5.56 -30.69
C TRP A 358 8.48 6.10 -31.27
N ALA A 359 9.33 5.26 -31.87
CA ALA A 359 10.60 5.70 -32.46
C ALA A 359 10.41 6.72 -33.59
N ALA A 360 9.32 6.61 -34.36
CA ALA A 360 8.97 7.58 -35.41
C ALA A 360 8.57 8.95 -34.84
N HIS A 361 8.23 9.01 -33.55
CA HIS A 361 7.95 10.26 -32.85
C HIS A 361 9.23 10.89 -32.29
N GLY A 362 10.43 10.31 -32.43
CA GLY A 362 11.71 10.94 -32.07
C GLY A 362 12.67 10.03 -31.32
N MET A 363 13.96 10.42 -31.28
CA MET A 363 14.99 9.64 -30.57
C MET A 363 14.98 9.86 -29.06
N ASP A 364 14.64 11.08 -28.61
CA ASP A 364 14.50 11.40 -27.19
C ASP A 364 13.35 10.59 -26.57
N ILE A 365 13.66 9.81 -25.53
CA ILE A 365 12.76 8.82 -24.91
C ILE A 365 11.53 9.48 -24.26
N GLU A 366 11.71 10.64 -23.64
CA GLU A 366 10.61 11.38 -23.03
C GLU A 366 9.74 12.04 -24.11
N GLY A 367 10.37 12.79 -25.02
CA GLY A 367 9.70 13.52 -26.07
C GLY A 367 8.93 12.63 -27.04
N GLN A 368 9.45 11.44 -27.39
CA GLN A 368 8.71 10.49 -28.21
C GLN A 368 7.44 9.99 -27.50
N ASP A 369 7.48 9.85 -26.17
CA ASP A 369 6.37 9.34 -25.38
C ASP A 369 5.19 10.30 -25.35
N TYR A 370 5.46 11.56 -25.00
CA TYR A 370 4.45 12.62 -24.99
C TYR A 370 3.82 12.80 -26.37
N ARG A 371 4.63 12.82 -27.43
CA ARG A 371 4.13 12.98 -28.81
C ARG A 371 3.28 11.78 -29.24
N ALA A 372 3.72 10.55 -28.97
CA ALA A 372 2.98 9.34 -29.32
C ALA A 372 1.68 9.21 -28.52
N CYS A 373 1.73 9.42 -27.20
CA CYS A 373 0.53 9.39 -26.34
C CYS A 373 -0.49 10.46 -26.76
N GLN A 374 -0.04 11.67 -27.09
CA GLN A 374 -0.91 12.74 -27.59
C GLN A 374 -1.52 12.40 -28.96
N ASN A 375 -0.76 11.77 -29.85
CA ASN A 375 -1.21 11.35 -31.17
C ASN A 375 -2.30 10.27 -31.09
N TYR A 376 -2.02 9.18 -30.38
CA TYR A 376 -2.92 8.02 -30.31
C TYR A 376 -4.10 8.23 -29.36
N GLY A 377 -3.91 8.99 -28.28
CA GLY A 377 -4.94 9.24 -27.27
C GLY A 377 -5.35 7.99 -26.48
N PRO A 378 -6.37 8.11 -25.61
CA PRO A 378 -6.88 7.01 -24.80
C PRO A 378 -7.43 5.86 -25.67
N LEU A 379 -7.20 4.62 -25.23
CA LEU A 379 -7.47 3.42 -26.03
C LEU A 379 -8.96 3.19 -26.36
N TYR A 380 -9.87 3.48 -25.43
CA TYR A 380 -11.28 3.06 -25.57
C TYR A 380 -12.19 4.13 -26.16
N LYS A 381 -11.97 5.41 -25.85
CA LYS A 381 -12.74 6.57 -26.35
C LYS A 381 -12.06 7.89 -25.96
N ARG A 382 -12.28 8.95 -26.73
CA ARG A 382 -11.80 10.33 -26.48
C ARG A 382 -12.96 11.29 -26.27
#